data_AF-B2JUB3-F1
#
_entry.id   AF-B2JUB3-F1
#
_cell.length_a   1.000
_cell.length_b   1.000
_cell.length_c   1.000
_cell.angle_alpha   90.00
_cell.angle_beta   90.00
_cell.angle_gamma   90.00
#
_symmetry.space_group_name_H-M   'P 1'
#
loop_
_entity.id
_entity.type
_entity.pdbx_description
1 polymer ?
#
loop_
_entity_poly.entity_id
_entity_poly.type
_entity_poly.pdbx_seq_one_letter_code
_entity_poly.pdbx_strand_id
1 'polypeptide(L)'
;MHGRDAQRFVTAKRLSNIQSCLRSALQDAVDDEVLESNPLAGFTFTRNEPPRDADHADPLDAQEQAAVIAAARVPQIANLWQFLMWTVLRTSEVIALKWSDVDWLRETVQVRKAITRAAKGVAEDTKTLSGRRDVKLLAPAMAALMAQKEYTFVAGEEIFNRPSWRGREGGPWRHDHQIWDAWKTTLKDAKVRYRNPYQTRHTYASMMLSAGERKIWVANQMGHSDTTSIKRNYGRWIPNSDPQAGSRAVELFAPENAGKFAGKKSGKQAKTG
;
A
#
# COMPACT_ATOMS: atom_id res chain seq x y z
N MET A 1 30.97 27.13 -31.14
CA MET A 1 29.85 26.23 -31.47
C MET A 1 29.55 25.38 -30.23
N HIS A 2 28.53 25.75 -29.46
CA HIS A 2 28.10 25.02 -28.26
C HIS A 2 27.14 23.88 -28.62
N GLY A 3 27.21 22.78 -27.87
CA GLY A 3 26.02 22.02 -27.52
C GLY A 3 25.96 20.55 -27.95
N ARG A 4 26.83 19.69 -27.41
CA ARG A 4 26.51 18.29 -27.14
C ARG A 4 27.23 17.87 -25.86
N ASP A 5 26.50 17.89 -24.74
CA ASP A 5 26.69 16.97 -23.61
C ASP A 5 25.57 17.21 -22.58
N ALA A 6 24.38 16.73 -22.92
CA ALA A 6 23.36 16.48 -21.92
C ALA A 6 23.78 15.20 -21.17
N GLN A 7 24.57 15.33 -20.10
CA GLN A 7 24.80 14.23 -19.16
C GLN A 7 23.45 13.70 -18.70
N ARG A 8 23.10 12.48 -19.15
CA ARG A 8 21.93 11.75 -18.65
C ARG A 8 22.19 11.40 -17.20
N PHE A 9 21.69 12.22 -16.28
CA PHE A 9 21.64 11.88 -14.86
C PHE A 9 20.72 10.67 -14.68
N VAL A 10 21.31 9.47 -14.61
CA VAL A 10 20.61 8.24 -14.25
C VAL A 10 20.41 8.25 -12.75
N THR A 11 19.18 8.06 -12.28
CA THR A 11 18.90 8.12 -10.85
C THR A 11 19.65 7.04 -10.07
N ALA A 12 20.01 7.32 -8.81
CA ALA A 12 20.66 6.34 -7.93
C ALA A 12 19.86 5.02 -7.82
N LYS A 13 18.52 5.11 -7.85
CA LYS A 13 17.65 3.92 -7.86
C LYS A 13 17.79 3.11 -9.13
N ARG A 14 17.90 3.75 -10.30
CA ARG A 14 18.10 3.07 -11.58
C ARG A 14 19.49 2.43 -11.65
N LEU A 15 20.54 3.11 -11.20
CA LEU A 15 21.88 2.52 -11.07
C LEU A 15 21.88 1.31 -10.13
N SER A 16 21.22 1.41 -8.97
CA SER A 16 21.07 0.30 -8.03
C SER A 16 20.36 -0.90 -8.64
N ASN A 17 19.29 -0.68 -9.41
CA ASN A 17 18.53 -1.76 -10.05
C ASN A 17 19.36 -2.44 -11.16
N ILE A 18 20.12 -1.67 -11.94
CA ILE A 18 21.02 -2.23 -12.97
C ILE A 18 22.13 -3.04 -12.31
N GLN A 19 22.76 -2.48 -11.28
CA GLN A 19 23.84 -3.15 -10.54
C GLN A 19 23.36 -4.45 -9.90
N SER A 20 22.14 -4.52 -9.34
CA SER A 20 21.66 -5.76 -8.73
C SER A 20 21.54 -6.89 -9.73
N CYS A 21 21.06 -6.61 -10.95
CA CYS A 21 20.97 -7.62 -12.01
C CYS A 21 22.36 -8.12 -12.42
N LEU A 22 23.31 -7.21 -12.66
CA LEU A 22 24.67 -7.57 -13.05
C LEU A 22 25.40 -8.34 -11.95
N ARG A 23 25.27 -7.89 -10.70
CA ARG A 23 25.87 -8.58 -9.55
C ARG A 23 25.33 -10.00 -9.40
N SER A 24 24.02 -10.21 -9.59
CA SER A 24 23.42 -11.54 -9.53
C SER A 24 23.97 -12.43 -10.64
N ALA A 25 23.96 -11.96 -11.90
CA ALA A 25 24.46 -12.75 -13.02
C ALA A 25 25.94 -13.14 -12.87
N LEU A 26 26.78 -12.23 -12.33
CA LEU A 26 28.18 -12.54 -12.04
C LEU A 26 28.36 -13.44 -10.83
N GLN A 27 27.40 -13.45 -9.89
CA GLN A 27 27.41 -14.40 -8.78
C GLN A 27 27.07 -15.81 -9.29
N ASP A 28 26.04 -15.93 -10.12
CA ASP A 28 25.69 -17.21 -10.75
C ASP A 28 26.89 -17.78 -11.53
N ALA A 29 27.63 -16.93 -12.26
CA ALA A 29 28.84 -17.35 -12.95
C ALA A 29 30.00 -17.77 -12.02
N VAL A 30 30.05 -17.27 -10.78
CA VAL A 30 31.00 -17.76 -9.76
C VAL A 30 30.54 -19.10 -9.21
N ASP A 31 29.24 -19.23 -8.94
CA ASP A 31 28.64 -20.44 -8.41
C ASP A 31 28.73 -21.61 -9.43
N ASP A 32 28.68 -21.30 -10.73
CA ASP A 32 28.92 -22.21 -11.86
C ASP A 32 30.42 -22.41 -12.17
N GLU A 33 31.32 -21.87 -11.34
CA GLU A 33 32.79 -21.95 -11.49
C GLU A 33 33.35 -21.37 -12.81
N VAL A 34 32.56 -20.55 -13.52
CA VAL A 34 33.01 -19.82 -14.73
C VAL A 34 33.91 -18.64 -14.33
N LEU A 35 33.72 -18.09 -13.14
CA LEU A 35 34.54 -17.03 -12.54
C LEU A 35 35.02 -17.44 -11.15
N GLU A 36 36.25 -17.05 -10.80
CA GLU A 36 36.79 -17.29 -9.45
C GLU A 36 36.15 -16.39 -8.39
N SER A 37 35.71 -15.18 -8.76
CA SER A 37 35.09 -14.24 -7.84
C SER A 37 34.22 -13.20 -8.54
N ASN A 38 33.27 -12.64 -7.80
CA ASN A 38 32.35 -11.64 -8.32
C ASN A 38 32.96 -10.23 -8.19
N PRO A 39 33.35 -9.56 -9.29
CA PRO A 39 34.01 -8.26 -9.24
C PRO A 39 33.10 -7.14 -8.71
N LEU A 40 31.77 -7.37 -8.66
CA LEU A 40 30.80 -6.42 -8.14
C LEU A 40 30.41 -6.67 -6.68
N ALA A 41 30.96 -7.69 -6.00
CA ALA A 41 30.61 -8.00 -4.63
C ALA A 41 30.85 -6.81 -3.67
N GLY A 42 32.01 -6.14 -3.78
CA GLY A 42 32.37 -4.98 -2.97
C GLY A 42 32.12 -3.61 -3.64
N PHE A 43 31.76 -3.59 -4.93
CA PHE A 43 31.58 -2.34 -5.65
C PHE A 43 30.28 -1.63 -5.22
N THR A 44 30.35 -0.34 -4.93
CA THR A 44 29.17 0.52 -4.74
C THR A 44 29.38 1.83 -5.47
N PHE A 45 28.39 2.27 -6.26
CA PHE A 45 28.46 3.58 -6.89
C PHE A 45 28.35 4.69 -5.84
N THR A 46 29.09 5.78 -6.05
CA THR A 46 28.95 6.99 -5.26
C THR A 46 27.56 7.57 -5.48
N ARG A 47 26.79 7.72 -4.39
CA ARG A 47 25.51 8.40 -4.42
C ARG A 47 25.76 9.91 -4.50
N ASN A 48 25.76 10.44 -5.72
CA ASN A 48 25.88 11.89 -5.95
C ASN A 48 24.54 12.64 -5.82
N GLU A 49 23.50 12.00 -5.31
CA GLU A 49 22.23 12.66 -5.03
C GLU A 49 22.16 12.98 -3.53
N PRO A 50 21.75 14.21 -3.15
CA PRO A 50 21.40 14.49 -1.76
C PRO A 50 20.36 13.46 -1.28
N PRO A 51 20.35 13.11 0.02
CA PRO A 51 19.29 12.27 0.57
C PRO A 51 17.96 12.89 0.15
N ARG A 52 17.22 12.22 -0.72
CA ARG A 52 15.84 12.61 -0.98
C ARG A 52 15.11 12.41 0.34
N ASP A 53 14.29 13.38 0.75
CA ASP A 53 13.21 13.10 1.70
C ASP A 53 12.58 11.80 1.20
N ALA A 54 12.59 10.76 2.04
CA ALA A 54 12.09 9.45 1.65
C ALA A 54 10.73 9.64 0.99
N ASP A 55 10.39 8.93 -0.09
CA ASP A 55 9.06 9.00 -0.72
C ASP A 55 7.99 8.82 0.38
N HIS A 56 7.52 9.95 0.91
CA HIS A 56 6.69 9.94 2.09
C HIS A 56 5.30 9.63 1.59
N ALA A 57 4.64 8.70 2.29
CA ALA A 57 3.23 8.46 2.10
C ALA A 57 2.49 9.81 2.12
N ASP A 58 1.65 10.07 1.13
CA ASP A 58 0.91 11.31 0.96
C ASP A 58 -0.57 10.96 0.83
N PRO A 59 -1.18 10.45 1.92
CA PRO A 59 -2.52 9.92 1.91
C PRO A 59 -3.56 11.03 1.73
N LEU A 60 -4.64 10.70 1.04
CA LEU A 60 -5.85 11.51 0.99
C LEU A 60 -6.53 11.60 2.36
N ASP A 61 -6.96 12.80 2.75
CA ASP A 61 -7.83 12.97 3.91
C ASP A 61 -9.29 12.57 3.62
N ALA A 62 -10.16 12.62 4.63
CA ALA A 62 -11.56 12.22 4.47
C ALA A 62 -12.36 13.10 3.50
N GLN A 63 -12.06 14.41 3.43
CA GLN A 63 -12.73 15.34 2.53
C GLN A 63 -12.26 15.10 1.08
N GLU A 64 -10.96 14.93 0.87
CA GLU A 64 -10.39 14.58 -0.42
C GLU A 64 -10.94 13.24 -0.94
N GLN A 65 -11.05 12.21 -0.07
CA GLN A 65 -11.66 10.93 -0.44
C GLN A 65 -13.10 11.09 -0.92
N ALA A 66 -13.93 11.82 -0.15
CA ALA A 66 -15.31 12.07 -0.52
C ALA A 66 -15.42 12.86 -1.84
N ALA A 67 -14.59 13.89 -2.01
CA ALA A 67 -14.56 14.70 -3.24
C ALA A 67 -14.17 13.85 -4.46
N VAL A 68 -13.21 12.94 -4.32
CA VAL A 68 -12.77 12.06 -5.41
C VAL A 68 -13.85 11.06 -5.81
N ILE A 69 -14.54 10.45 -4.84
CA ILE A 69 -15.65 9.53 -5.11
C ILE A 69 -16.80 10.29 -5.80
N ALA A 70 -17.15 11.48 -5.30
CA ALA A 70 -18.20 12.31 -5.88
C ALA A 70 -17.89 12.86 -7.28
N ALA A 71 -16.62 13.12 -7.59
CA ALA A 71 -16.18 13.64 -8.89
C ALA A 71 -16.01 12.56 -9.97
N ALA A 72 -16.18 11.28 -9.63
CA ALA A 72 -16.09 10.21 -10.60
C ALA A 72 -17.19 10.36 -11.67
N ARG A 73 -16.80 10.40 -12.94
CA ARG A 73 -17.71 10.67 -14.07
C ARG A 73 -18.77 9.60 -14.30
N VAL A 74 -18.55 8.39 -13.76
CA VAL A 74 -19.46 7.25 -13.86
C VAL A 74 -19.46 6.46 -12.55
N PRO A 75 -20.59 5.86 -12.13
CA PRO A 75 -20.69 5.13 -10.87
C PRO A 75 -19.66 4.00 -10.71
N GLN A 76 -19.35 3.27 -11.79
CA GLN A 76 -18.34 2.20 -11.78
C GLN A 76 -16.95 2.69 -11.36
N ILE A 77 -16.58 3.91 -11.74
CA ILE A 77 -15.29 4.52 -11.35
C ILE A 77 -15.35 5.01 -9.90
N ALA A 78 -16.51 5.49 -9.43
CA ALA A 78 -16.72 5.83 -8.03
C ALA A 78 -16.53 4.59 -7.13
N ASN A 79 -17.15 3.47 -7.50
CA ASN A 79 -17.03 2.18 -6.81
C ASN A 79 -15.56 1.71 -6.78
N LEU A 80 -14.85 1.83 -7.91
CA LEU A 80 -13.43 1.50 -8.00
C LEU A 80 -12.57 2.31 -7.00
N TRP A 81 -12.78 3.64 -6.92
CA TRP A 81 -12.01 4.48 -6.00
C TRP A 81 -12.35 4.21 -4.55
N GLN A 82 -13.63 4.06 -4.21
CA GLN A 82 -14.05 3.67 -2.88
C GLN A 82 -13.42 2.34 -2.47
N PHE A 83 -13.46 1.34 -3.35
CA PHE A 83 -12.85 0.04 -3.10
C PHE A 83 -11.33 0.13 -2.89
N LEU A 84 -10.62 0.90 -3.71
CA LEU A 84 -9.17 1.09 -3.58
C LEU A 84 -8.77 1.86 -2.30
N MET A 85 -9.57 2.81 -1.84
CA MET A 85 -9.30 3.57 -0.61
C MET A 85 -9.58 2.74 0.66
N TRP A 86 -10.55 1.83 0.57
CA TRP A 86 -10.97 0.98 1.69
C TRP A 86 -10.43 -0.45 1.64
N THR A 87 -9.48 -0.69 0.74
CA THR A 87 -8.67 -1.90 0.70
C THR A 87 -7.21 -1.53 0.53
N VAL A 88 -6.35 -2.55 0.53
CA VAL A 88 -4.91 -2.43 0.31
C VAL A 88 -4.48 -2.90 -1.07
N LEU A 89 -5.42 -3.18 -1.97
CA LEU A 89 -5.07 -3.79 -3.24
C LEU A 89 -4.31 -2.79 -4.13
N ARG A 90 -3.34 -3.31 -4.87
CA ARG A 90 -2.66 -2.54 -5.92
C ARG A 90 -3.59 -2.41 -7.12
N THR A 91 -3.44 -1.36 -7.91
CA THR A 91 -4.22 -1.17 -9.15
C THR A 91 -4.11 -2.38 -10.09
N SER A 92 -2.94 -3.03 -10.17
CA SER A 92 -2.72 -4.25 -10.96
C SER A 92 -3.42 -5.49 -10.39
N GLU A 93 -3.66 -5.54 -9.07
CA GLU A 93 -4.40 -6.62 -8.40
C GLU A 93 -5.91 -6.41 -8.59
N VAL A 94 -6.40 -5.17 -8.44
CA VAL A 94 -7.83 -4.85 -8.60
C VAL A 94 -8.35 -5.15 -10.00
N ILE A 95 -7.58 -4.85 -11.04
CA ILE A 95 -7.98 -5.14 -12.43
C ILE A 95 -7.98 -6.63 -12.77
N ALA A 96 -7.27 -7.46 -11.99
CA ALA A 96 -7.24 -8.90 -12.17
C ALA A 96 -8.32 -9.61 -11.34
N LEU A 97 -9.04 -8.88 -10.49
CA LEU A 97 -9.93 -9.42 -9.49
C LEU A 97 -11.26 -9.85 -10.12
N LYS A 98 -11.67 -11.09 -9.85
CA LYS A 98 -12.92 -11.68 -10.35
C LYS A 98 -13.94 -11.86 -9.24
N TRP A 99 -15.22 -11.94 -9.62
CA TRP A 99 -16.29 -12.19 -8.66
C TRP A 99 -16.12 -13.50 -7.88
N SER A 100 -15.46 -14.50 -8.48
CA SER A 100 -15.11 -15.77 -7.84
C SER A 100 -14.08 -15.64 -6.71
N ASP A 101 -13.33 -14.53 -6.66
CA ASP A 101 -12.28 -14.31 -5.66
C ASP A 101 -12.85 -13.72 -4.34
N VAL A 102 -14.16 -13.41 -4.30
CA VAL A 102 -14.82 -12.82 -3.12
C VAL A 102 -15.49 -13.92 -2.29
N ASP A 103 -15.03 -14.09 -1.05
CA ASP A 103 -15.72 -14.91 -0.05
C ASP A 103 -16.71 -14.02 0.72
N TRP A 104 -17.97 -14.08 0.31
CA TRP A 104 -19.06 -13.29 0.90
C TRP A 104 -19.39 -13.70 2.33
N LEU A 105 -19.12 -14.95 2.72
CA LEU A 105 -19.40 -15.43 4.08
C LEU A 105 -18.34 -14.94 5.05
N ARG A 106 -17.07 -14.97 4.63
CA ARG A 106 -15.94 -14.50 5.46
C ARG A 106 -15.66 -13.00 5.33
N GLU A 107 -16.35 -12.32 4.42
CA GLU A 107 -16.11 -10.93 4.05
C GLU A 107 -14.63 -10.69 3.69
N THR A 108 -14.07 -11.57 2.85
CA THR A 108 -12.69 -11.46 2.38
C THR A 108 -12.59 -11.51 0.87
N VAL A 109 -11.51 -10.94 0.35
CA VAL A 109 -11.13 -11.06 -1.05
C VAL A 109 -9.77 -11.76 -1.18
N GLN A 110 -9.74 -12.78 -2.02
CA GLN A 110 -8.54 -13.57 -2.29
C GLN A 110 -7.69 -12.88 -3.36
N VAL A 111 -6.63 -12.21 -2.93
CA VAL A 111 -5.67 -11.61 -3.86
C VAL A 111 -4.68 -12.69 -4.28
N ARG A 112 -4.75 -13.14 -5.53
CA ARG A 112 -3.89 -14.22 -6.07
C ARG A 112 -3.24 -13.88 -7.42
N LYS A 113 -3.82 -12.95 -8.16
CA LYS A 113 -3.41 -12.58 -9.52
C LYS A 113 -3.21 -11.07 -9.64
N ALA A 114 -2.38 -10.67 -10.60
CA ALA A 114 -2.22 -9.28 -10.99
C ALA A 114 -2.00 -9.16 -12.50
N ILE A 115 -2.57 -8.12 -13.12
CA ILE A 115 -2.29 -7.79 -14.52
C ILE A 115 -1.28 -6.64 -14.51
N THR A 116 -0.04 -6.93 -14.91
CA THR A 116 1.01 -5.91 -15.05
C THR A 116 1.11 -5.46 -16.50
N ARG A 117 1.76 -4.31 -16.75
CA ARG A 117 2.04 -3.84 -18.11
C ARG A 117 2.84 -4.85 -18.94
N ALA A 118 3.74 -5.62 -18.30
CA ALA A 118 4.53 -6.65 -18.97
C ALA A 118 3.67 -7.86 -19.40
N ALA A 119 2.58 -8.12 -18.68
CA ALA A 119 1.69 -9.25 -18.89
C ALA A 119 0.75 -9.10 -20.10
N LYS A 120 0.80 -7.96 -20.82
CA LYS A 120 0.00 -7.67 -22.03
C LYS A 120 -1.50 -7.99 -21.90
N GLY A 121 -2.08 -7.77 -20.72
CA GLY A 121 -3.51 -8.01 -20.45
C GLY A 121 -3.86 -9.41 -19.97
N VAL A 122 -2.88 -10.29 -19.74
CA VAL A 122 -3.08 -11.59 -19.11
C VAL A 122 -2.85 -11.45 -17.60
N ALA A 123 -3.72 -12.03 -16.79
CA ALA A 123 -3.52 -12.09 -15.36
C ALA A 123 -2.38 -13.06 -15.03
N GLU A 124 -1.31 -12.57 -14.43
CA GLU A 124 -0.22 -13.40 -13.93
C GLU A 124 -0.48 -13.77 -12.48
N ASP A 125 -0.13 -15.00 -12.12
CA ASP A 125 -0.08 -15.41 -10.73
C ASP A 125 0.94 -14.54 -9.97
N THR A 126 0.61 -14.18 -8.72
CA THR A 126 1.58 -13.47 -7.88
C THR A 126 2.77 -14.39 -7.62
N LYS A 127 3.95 -14.02 -8.14
CA LYS A 127 5.20 -14.82 -8.13
C LYS A 127 5.74 -15.16 -6.74
N THR A 128 5.14 -14.66 -5.65
CA THR A 128 5.60 -14.88 -4.28
C THR A 128 4.45 -15.31 -3.37
N LEU A 129 4.73 -16.21 -2.40
CA LEU A 129 3.79 -16.64 -1.35
C LEU A 129 3.20 -15.44 -0.58
N SER A 130 3.98 -14.37 -0.37
CA SER A 130 3.52 -13.12 0.26
C SER A 130 2.52 -12.31 -0.58
N GLY A 131 2.49 -12.53 -1.90
CA GLY A 131 1.52 -11.90 -2.80
C GLY A 131 0.12 -12.52 -2.70
N ARG A 132 0.05 -13.82 -2.35
CA ARG A 132 -1.20 -14.53 -2.11
C ARG A 132 -1.69 -14.25 -0.68
N ARG A 133 -2.76 -13.47 -0.55
CA ARG A 133 -3.31 -13.08 0.76
C ARG A 133 -4.80 -12.88 0.72
N ASP A 134 -5.43 -13.02 1.88
CA ASP A 134 -6.84 -12.72 2.05
C ASP A 134 -6.97 -11.35 2.70
N VAL A 135 -7.59 -10.42 1.98
CA VAL A 135 -7.83 -9.06 2.45
C VAL A 135 -9.24 -9.00 3.01
N LYS A 136 -9.39 -8.52 4.25
CA LYS A 136 -10.69 -8.30 4.88
C LYS A 136 -11.40 -7.14 4.19
N LEU A 137 -12.62 -7.36 3.75
CA LEU A 137 -13.50 -6.37 3.16
C LEU A 137 -14.18 -5.59 4.29
N LEU A 138 -13.77 -4.34 4.46
CA LEU A 138 -14.45 -3.42 5.38
C LEU A 138 -15.79 -2.96 4.77
N ALA A 139 -16.72 -2.49 5.60
CA ALA A 139 -18.07 -2.12 5.16
C ALA A 139 -18.10 -1.19 3.93
N PRO A 140 -17.26 -0.14 3.82
CA PRO A 140 -17.26 0.71 2.61
C PRO A 140 -16.73 -0.01 1.36
N ALA A 141 -15.78 -0.94 1.50
CA ALA A 141 -15.32 -1.77 0.38
C ALA A 141 -16.39 -2.77 -0.05
N MET A 142 -17.12 -3.36 0.92
CA MET A 142 -18.24 -4.25 0.64
C MET A 142 -19.37 -3.49 -0.06
N ALA A 143 -19.70 -2.28 0.38
CA ALA A 143 -20.70 -1.42 -0.27
C ALA A 143 -20.32 -1.11 -1.72
N ALA A 144 -19.05 -0.79 -1.98
CA ALA A 144 -18.54 -0.59 -3.34
C ALA A 144 -18.70 -1.84 -4.21
N LEU A 145 -18.42 -3.04 -3.68
CA LEU A 145 -18.64 -4.30 -4.39
C LEU A 145 -20.12 -4.56 -4.66
N MET A 146 -21.00 -4.32 -3.68
CA MET A 146 -22.44 -4.49 -3.86
C MET A 146 -22.99 -3.56 -4.94
N ALA A 147 -22.59 -2.29 -4.94
CA ALA A 147 -22.94 -1.33 -5.98
C ALA A 147 -22.35 -1.70 -7.35
N GLN A 148 -21.17 -2.33 -7.37
CA GLN A 148 -20.53 -2.76 -8.61
C GLN A 148 -21.25 -3.95 -9.28
N LYS A 149 -22.04 -4.74 -8.52
CA LYS A 149 -22.74 -5.90 -9.07
C LYS A 149 -23.69 -5.54 -10.21
N GLU A 150 -24.34 -4.38 -10.12
CA GLU A 150 -25.27 -3.88 -11.15
C GLU A 150 -24.61 -3.79 -12.53
N TYR A 151 -23.30 -3.60 -12.59
CA TYR A 151 -22.57 -3.33 -13.83
C TYR A 151 -21.83 -4.53 -14.40
N THR A 152 -21.23 -5.38 -13.55
CA THR A 152 -20.29 -6.41 -14.01
C THR A 152 -20.60 -7.82 -13.52
N PHE A 153 -21.59 -8.00 -12.62
CA PHE A 153 -21.85 -9.32 -12.02
C PHE A 153 -22.40 -10.32 -13.04
N VAL A 154 -23.34 -9.91 -13.89
CA VAL A 154 -23.98 -10.78 -14.88
C VAL A 154 -22.99 -11.27 -15.94
N ALA A 155 -22.01 -10.45 -16.32
CA ALA A 155 -20.96 -10.85 -17.23
C ALA A 155 -20.05 -11.95 -16.64
N GLY A 156 -19.94 -12.04 -15.30
CA GLY A 156 -19.21 -13.11 -14.61
C GLY A 156 -17.68 -13.04 -14.72
N GLU A 157 -17.13 -11.95 -15.25
CA GLU A 157 -15.69 -11.77 -15.49
C GLU A 157 -15.01 -11.01 -14.34
N GLU A 158 -14.28 -9.94 -14.64
CA GLU A 158 -13.63 -9.07 -13.67
C GLU A 158 -14.66 -8.19 -12.92
N ILE A 159 -14.42 -7.97 -11.63
CA ILE A 159 -15.27 -7.10 -10.79
C ILE A 159 -15.24 -5.67 -11.32
N PHE A 160 -14.04 -5.15 -11.57
CA PHE A 160 -13.82 -3.80 -12.06
C PHE A 160 -13.33 -3.86 -13.49
N ASN A 161 -14.17 -3.40 -14.42
CA ASN A 161 -13.82 -3.23 -15.82
C ASN A 161 -13.83 -1.74 -16.19
N ARG A 162 -13.36 -1.44 -17.40
CA ARG A 162 -13.43 -0.10 -17.96
C ARG A 162 -14.87 0.16 -18.39
N PRO A 163 -15.54 1.20 -17.85
CA PRO A 163 -16.91 1.51 -18.23
C PRO A 163 -16.97 2.06 -19.65
N SER A 164 -18.11 1.82 -20.31
CA SER A 164 -18.46 2.52 -21.54
C SER A 164 -18.65 4.01 -21.25
N TRP A 165 -17.98 4.88 -22.00
CA TRP A 165 -18.04 6.33 -21.76
C TRP A 165 -17.86 7.14 -23.04
N ARG A 166 -18.76 8.11 -23.28
CA ARG A 166 -18.77 9.00 -24.46
C ARG A 166 -18.55 8.25 -25.78
N GLY A 167 -19.35 7.22 -26.02
CA GLY A 167 -19.31 6.44 -27.26
C GLY A 167 -18.11 5.49 -27.38
N ARG A 168 -17.22 5.39 -26.37
CA ARG A 168 -16.23 4.33 -26.29
C ARG A 168 -16.80 3.14 -25.56
N GLU A 169 -16.77 1.98 -26.21
CA GLU A 169 -17.12 0.70 -25.61
C GLU A 169 -16.22 0.40 -24.40
N GLY A 170 -16.82 -0.18 -23.36
CA GLY A 170 -16.15 -0.65 -22.16
C GLY A 170 -15.31 -1.91 -22.38
N GLY A 171 -15.09 -2.67 -21.33
CA GLY A 171 -14.36 -3.94 -21.37
C GLY A 171 -13.22 -4.01 -20.33
N PRO A 172 -12.44 -5.09 -20.31
CA PRO A 172 -11.43 -5.29 -19.27
C PRO A 172 -10.33 -4.23 -19.30
N TRP A 173 -9.80 -3.90 -18.13
CA TRP A 173 -8.58 -3.09 -18.03
C TRP A 173 -7.38 -3.93 -18.46
N ARG A 174 -6.64 -3.48 -19.48
CA ARG A 174 -5.51 -4.23 -20.05
C ARG A 174 -4.22 -4.06 -19.25
N HIS A 175 -4.08 -2.93 -18.55
CA HIS A 175 -2.96 -2.64 -17.67
C HIS A 175 -3.31 -1.51 -16.70
N ASP A 176 -2.62 -1.47 -15.57
CA ASP A 176 -2.78 -0.48 -14.50
C ASP A 176 -2.72 0.98 -14.97
N HIS A 177 -1.90 1.31 -15.98
CA HIS A 177 -1.79 2.67 -16.50
C HIS A 177 -3.13 3.26 -17.02
N GLN A 178 -4.08 2.43 -17.46
CA GLN A 178 -5.40 2.93 -17.89
C GLN A 178 -6.22 3.45 -16.69
N ILE A 179 -6.04 2.85 -15.52
CA ILE A 179 -6.59 3.36 -14.26
C ILE A 179 -5.93 4.69 -13.89
N TRP A 180 -4.64 4.88 -14.19
CA TRP A 180 -3.93 6.12 -13.84
C TRP A 180 -4.49 7.32 -14.61
N ASP A 181 -4.91 7.14 -15.85
CA ASP A 181 -5.56 8.20 -16.63
C ASP A 181 -6.96 8.54 -16.08
N ALA A 182 -7.73 7.52 -15.69
CA ALA A 182 -9.01 7.72 -15.01
C ALA A 182 -8.84 8.44 -13.66
N TRP A 183 -7.80 8.08 -12.91
CA TRP A 183 -7.45 8.71 -11.63
C TRP A 183 -7.06 10.18 -11.81
N LYS A 184 -6.15 10.47 -12.74
CA LYS A 184 -5.72 11.85 -13.05
C LYS A 184 -6.92 12.72 -13.44
N THR A 185 -7.82 12.16 -14.24
CA THR A 185 -9.05 12.85 -14.64
C THR A 185 -9.96 13.11 -13.44
N THR A 186 -10.18 12.10 -12.60
CA THR A 186 -11.02 12.21 -11.40
C THR A 186 -10.46 13.23 -10.41
N LEU A 187 -9.16 13.23 -10.14
CA LEU A 187 -8.52 14.21 -9.26
C LEU A 187 -8.67 15.64 -9.78
N LYS A 188 -8.51 15.84 -11.09
CA LYS A 188 -8.71 17.15 -11.73
C LYS A 188 -10.14 17.65 -11.53
N ASP A 189 -11.12 16.79 -11.75
CA ASP A 189 -12.54 17.12 -11.61
C ASP A 189 -12.90 17.35 -10.12
N ALA A 190 -12.29 16.60 -9.20
CA ALA A 190 -12.44 16.75 -7.75
C ALA A 190 -11.74 18.00 -7.18
N LYS A 191 -10.92 18.70 -7.98
CA LYS A 191 -10.03 19.79 -7.55
C LYS A 191 -9.06 19.38 -6.43
N VAL A 192 -8.68 18.10 -6.40
CA VAL A 192 -7.71 17.56 -5.45
C VAL A 192 -6.33 17.54 -6.11
N ARG A 193 -5.28 17.88 -5.34
CA ARG A 193 -3.91 17.89 -5.86
C ARG A 193 -3.54 16.52 -6.43
N TYR A 194 -2.87 16.52 -7.59
CA TYR A 194 -2.40 15.28 -8.20
C TYR A 194 -1.46 14.50 -7.28
N ARG A 195 -1.77 13.21 -7.16
CA ARG A 195 -1.00 12.17 -6.49
C ARG A 195 -1.14 10.89 -7.31
N ASN A 196 -0.16 9.99 -7.28
CA ASN A 196 -0.29 8.73 -8.00
C ASN A 196 -1.40 7.83 -7.38
N PRO A 197 -2.00 6.89 -8.13
CA PRO A 197 -3.06 6.02 -7.59
C PRO A 197 -2.60 5.14 -6.42
N TYR A 198 -1.28 4.90 -6.30
CA TYR A 198 -0.70 4.13 -5.19
C TYR A 198 -0.92 4.84 -3.83
N GLN A 199 -1.22 6.13 -3.82
CA GLN A 199 -1.60 6.83 -2.59
C GLN A 199 -2.91 6.32 -1.97
N THR A 200 -3.81 5.68 -2.72
CA THR A 200 -5.01 5.03 -2.13
C THR A 200 -4.63 3.95 -1.11
N ARG A 201 -3.60 3.16 -1.41
CA ARG A 201 -3.01 2.18 -0.48
C ARG A 201 -2.32 2.85 0.71
N HIS A 202 -1.68 4.00 0.49
CA HIS A 202 -1.12 4.79 1.60
C HIS A 202 -2.22 5.37 2.50
N THR A 203 -3.33 5.83 1.92
CA THR A 203 -4.54 6.30 2.62
C THR A 203 -5.10 5.23 3.53
N TYR A 204 -5.33 4.01 3.01
CA TYR A 204 -5.76 2.89 3.84
C TYR A 204 -4.81 2.66 5.02
N ALA A 205 -3.51 2.54 4.75
CA ALA A 205 -2.53 2.23 5.79
C ALA A 205 -2.46 3.33 6.86
N SER A 206 -2.45 4.61 6.45
CA SER A 206 -2.46 5.73 7.39
C SER A 206 -3.74 5.78 8.22
N MET A 207 -4.90 5.55 7.60
CA MET A 207 -6.19 5.58 8.30
C MET A 207 -6.27 4.49 9.37
N MET A 208 -5.93 3.25 9.02
CA MET A 208 -5.96 2.13 9.96
C MET A 208 -4.99 2.38 11.13
N LEU A 209 -3.77 2.82 10.83
CA LEU A 209 -2.76 3.08 11.87
C LEU A 209 -3.15 4.25 12.78
N SER A 210 -3.71 5.33 12.21
CA SER A 210 -4.23 6.46 12.99
C SER A 210 -5.44 6.09 13.83
N ALA A 211 -6.26 5.14 13.39
CA ALA A 211 -7.35 4.56 14.17
C ALA A 211 -6.87 3.62 15.29
N GLY A 212 -5.57 3.32 15.37
CA GLY A 212 -4.99 2.46 16.41
C GLY A 212 -4.97 0.97 16.05
N GLU A 213 -5.24 0.61 14.79
CA GLU A 213 -5.18 -0.79 14.36
C GLU A 213 -3.79 -1.39 14.53
N ARG A 214 -3.75 -2.70 14.81
CA ARG A 214 -2.47 -3.39 15.06
C ARG A 214 -1.59 -3.36 13.82
N LYS A 215 -0.36 -2.86 13.96
CA LYS A 215 0.64 -2.75 12.88
C LYS A 215 0.84 -4.06 12.11
N ILE A 216 0.92 -5.19 12.83
CA ILE A 216 1.08 -6.53 12.23
C ILE A 216 -0.15 -6.88 11.37
N TRP A 217 -1.36 -6.57 11.85
CA TRP A 217 -2.58 -6.82 11.09
C TRP A 217 -2.60 -6.00 9.79
N VAL A 218 -2.30 -4.70 9.87
CA VAL A 218 -2.19 -3.83 8.68
C VAL A 218 -1.12 -4.35 7.71
N ALA A 219 0.04 -4.80 8.21
CA ALA A 219 1.10 -5.39 7.37
C ALA A 219 0.65 -6.65 6.63
N ASN A 220 -0.08 -7.54 7.33
CA ASN A 220 -0.61 -8.78 6.75
C ASN A 220 -1.64 -8.47 5.66
N GLN A 221 -2.56 -7.54 5.92
CA GLN A 221 -3.51 -7.06 4.89
C GLN A 221 -2.75 -6.56 3.66
N MET A 222 -1.69 -5.77 3.86
CA MET A 222 -0.86 -5.22 2.80
C MET A 222 -0.04 -6.27 2.03
N GLY A 223 0.14 -7.48 2.54
CA GLY A 223 1.00 -8.51 1.94
C GLY A 223 2.49 -8.22 2.11
N HIS A 224 2.87 -7.54 3.20
CA HIS A 224 4.27 -7.36 3.56
C HIS A 224 4.72 -8.58 4.38
N SER A 225 5.87 -9.16 4.03
CA SER A 225 6.51 -10.22 4.84
C SER A 225 7.12 -9.69 6.14
N ASP A 226 7.34 -8.37 6.23
CA ASP A 226 7.92 -7.70 7.40
C ASP A 226 7.25 -6.34 7.68
N THR A 227 7.10 -6.02 8.97
CA THR A 227 6.53 -4.77 9.51
C THR A 227 7.51 -3.59 9.48
N THR A 228 8.80 -3.80 9.23
CA THR A 228 9.80 -2.72 9.16
C THR A 228 9.43 -1.64 8.14
N SER A 229 8.86 -2.06 7.01
CA SER A 229 8.35 -1.14 5.98
C SER A 229 7.20 -0.25 6.51
N ILE A 230 6.36 -0.79 7.41
CA ILE A 230 5.29 0.00 8.03
C ILE A 230 5.85 1.05 8.99
N LYS A 231 6.79 0.65 9.87
CA LYS A 231 7.40 1.59 10.81
C LYS A 231 8.11 2.74 10.07
N ARG A 232 8.88 2.41 9.02
CA ARG A 232 9.61 3.40 8.22
C ARG A 232 8.68 4.35 7.47
N ASN A 233 7.64 3.82 6.81
CA ASN A 233 6.82 4.61 5.90
C ASN A 233 5.63 5.30 6.59
N TYR A 234 5.12 4.73 7.70
CA TYR A 234 3.90 5.19 8.36
C TYR A 234 4.07 5.54 9.84
N GLY A 235 5.31 5.61 10.34
CA GLY A 235 5.64 5.95 11.73
C GLY A 235 4.85 7.15 12.28
N ARG A 236 4.72 8.21 11.47
CA ARG A 236 4.06 9.47 11.87
C ARG A 236 2.53 9.38 12.09
N TRP A 237 1.87 8.33 11.59
CA TRP A 237 0.42 8.13 11.75
C TRP A 237 0.08 7.20 12.90
N ILE A 238 1.08 6.60 13.54
CA ILE A 238 0.88 5.77 14.72
C ILE A 238 0.76 6.70 15.94
N PRO A 239 -0.33 6.61 16.72
CA PRO A 239 -0.46 7.39 17.94
C PRO A 239 0.72 7.19 18.88
N ASN A 240 1.36 8.29 19.32
CA ASN A 240 2.56 8.24 20.18
C ASN A 240 2.25 7.86 21.63
N SER A 241 1.02 8.04 22.08
CA SER A 241 0.59 7.73 23.44
C SER A 241 -0.84 7.23 23.43
N ASP A 242 -1.02 5.94 23.72
CA ASP A 242 -2.27 5.47 24.30
C ASP A 242 -2.19 5.76 25.80
N PRO A 243 -3.04 6.63 26.38
CA PRO A 243 -3.04 6.92 27.81
C PRO A 243 -3.23 5.66 28.67
N GLN A 244 -3.78 4.59 28.09
CA GLN A 244 -3.95 3.28 28.72
C GLN A 244 -2.84 2.28 28.37
N ALA A 245 -1.78 2.70 27.66
CA ALA A 245 -0.63 1.85 27.36
C ALA A 245 -0.04 1.27 28.67
N GLY A 246 0.13 -0.05 28.70
CA GLY A 246 0.57 -0.79 29.90
C GLY A 246 -0.55 -1.14 30.88
N SER A 247 -1.59 -0.32 31.00
CA SER A 247 -2.71 -0.56 31.94
C SER A 247 -3.57 -1.76 31.53
N ARG A 248 -3.80 -1.97 30.23
CA ARG A 248 -4.56 -3.14 29.74
C ARG A 248 -3.90 -4.48 30.06
N ALA A 249 -2.57 -4.53 30.07
CA ALA A 249 -1.84 -5.75 30.45
C ALA A 249 -1.99 -6.03 31.94
N VAL A 250 -2.03 -4.98 32.77
CA VAL A 250 -2.32 -5.09 34.20
C VAL A 250 -3.74 -5.60 34.41
N GLU A 251 -4.75 -5.01 33.75
CA GLU A 251 -6.14 -5.46 33.87
C GLU A 251 -6.35 -6.93 33.46
N LEU A 252 -5.68 -7.38 32.38
CA LEU A 252 -5.88 -8.72 31.84
C LEU A 252 -5.05 -9.81 32.52
N PHE A 253 -3.86 -9.47 33.02
CA PHE A 253 -2.87 -10.47 33.45
C PHE A 253 -2.30 -10.22 34.85
N ALA A 254 -2.56 -9.07 35.48
CA ALA A 254 -2.13 -8.88 36.86
C ALA A 254 -3.12 -9.60 37.80
N PRO A 255 -2.63 -10.41 38.75
CA PRO A 255 -3.49 -10.94 39.80
C PRO A 255 -4.05 -9.77 40.64
N GLU A 256 -5.27 -9.91 41.19
CA GLU A 256 -5.98 -8.86 41.93
C GLU A 256 -5.16 -8.20 43.07
N ASN A 257 -4.08 -8.86 43.52
CA ASN A 257 -3.19 -8.40 44.58
C ASN A 257 -1.84 -7.80 44.11
N ALA A 258 -1.63 -7.63 42.80
CA ALA A 258 -0.40 -7.04 42.27
C ALA A 258 -0.44 -5.50 42.36
N GLY A 259 -0.04 -4.96 43.52
CA GLY A 259 0.57 -3.62 43.58
C GLY A 259 -0.25 -2.51 44.25
N LYS A 260 -0.50 -2.61 45.56
CA LYS A 260 -0.59 -1.39 46.40
C LYS A 260 0.84 -0.95 46.70
N PHE A 261 1.39 0.00 45.94
CA PHE A 261 2.62 0.67 46.33
C PHE A 261 2.37 1.49 47.61
N ALA A 262 2.80 0.96 48.76
CA ALA A 262 2.78 1.66 50.04
C ALA A 262 3.88 2.74 50.05
N GLY A 263 3.60 3.89 49.45
CA GLY A 263 4.45 5.07 49.57
C GLY A 263 4.45 5.56 51.02
N LYS A 264 5.54 5.31 51.77
CA LYS A 264 5.81 5.96 53.05
C LYS A 264 5.85 7.48 52.84
N LYS A 265 4.86 8.21 53.35
CA LYS A 265 4.94 9.67 53.51
C LYS A 265 6.05 9.98 54.52
N SER A 266 7.22 10.46 54.07
CA SER A 266 8.19 11.09 54.96
C SER A 266 7.74 12.51 55.29
N GLY A 267 6.94 12.66 56.35
CA GLY A 267 6.70 13.96 56.97
C GLY A 267 7.93 14.38 57.75
N LYS A 268 8.81 15.21 57.18
CA LYS A 268 9.79 15.98 57.95
C LYS A 268 9.07 17.19 58.55
N GLN A 269 8.71 17.11 59.83
CA GLN A 269 8.40 18.28 60.63
C GLN A 269 9.69 19.09 60.81
N ALA A 270 9.69 20.34 60.34
CA ALA A 270 10.72 21.32 60.69
C ALA A 270 10.52 21.71 62.17
N LYS A 271 11.55 21.48 63.00
CA LYS A 271 11.65 22.09 64.33
C LYS A 271 12.32 23.45 64.16
N THR A 272 11.58 24.50 64.51
CA THR A 272 12.09 25.84 64.84
C THR A 272 12.80 25.76 66.19
N GLY A 273 14.05 26.22 66.21
CA GLY A 273 14.84 26.56 67.38
C GLY A 273 15.71 27.74 67.02
#